data_AF-A0A484Z669-F1
#
_entry.id   AF-A0A484Z669-F1
#
_cell.length_a   1.000
_cell.length_b   1.000
_cell.length_c   1.000
_cell.angle_alpha   90.00
_cell.angle_beta   90.00
_cell.angle_gamma   90.00
#
_symmetry.space_group_name_H-M   'P 1'
#
loop_
_entity.id
_entity.type
_entity.pdbx_description
1 polymer ?
#
loop_
_entity_poly.entity_id
_entity_poly.type
_entity_poly.pdbx_seq_one_letter_code
_entity_poly.pdbx_strand_id
1 'polypeptide(L)'
;MQWAAPKNTMTIGADGEVMHSLHADKSGTVTINLLKTSPTNKKLSLAYNAQSQSSGTWGNNVIVIRNKVSGDIITARSVAFQKQPDNANAKAGNTMPWVFDCGKIDQVLGEF
;
A
#
# COMPACT_ATOMS: atom_id res chain seq x y z
N MET A 1 -3.47 -6.11 -1.25
CA MET A 1 -3.56 -5.02 -0.25
C MET A 1 -4.13 -5.64 1.00
N GLN A 2 -3.47 -5.45 2.13
CA GLN A 2 -3.91 -5.97 3.42
C GLN A 2 -4.14 -4.81 4.37
N TRP A 3 -5.33 -4.74 4.96
CA TRP A 3 -5.66 -3.78 6.01
C TRP A 3 -5.10 -4.28 7.33
N ALA A 4 -4.51 -3.40 8.14
CA ALA A 4 -3.73 -3.82 9.30
C ALA A 4 -4.57 -4.37 10.49
N ALA A 5 -5.78 -3.84 10.76
CA ALA A 5 -6.55 -4.21 11.95
C ALA A 5 -8.09 -4.12 11.80
N PRO A 6 -8.86 -4.86 12.61
CA PRO A 6 -10.32 -4.75 12.65
C PRO A 6 -10.77 -3.35 13.08
N LYS A 7 -11.87 -2.88 12.47
CA LYS A 7 -12.35 -1.50 12.64
C LYS A 7 -13.14 -1.23 13.91
N ASN A 8 -13.64 -2.26 14.58
CA ASN A 8 -14.53 -2.10 15.71
C ASN A 8 -14.21 -3.14 16.78
N THR A 9 -14.19 -2.71 18.04
CA THR A 9 -14.32 -3.58 19.21
C THR A 9 -15.73 -3.46 19.75
N MET A 10 -16.43 -4.58 19.90
CA MET A 10 -17.78 -4.65 20.47
C MET A 10 -17.71 -5.29 21.85
N THR A 11 -18.29 -4.65 22.86
CA THR A 11 -18.39 -5.19 24.22
C THR A 11 -19.85 -5.26 24.64
N ILE A 12 -20.27 -6.40 25.15
CA ILE A 12 -21.65 -6.64 25.63
C ILE A 12 -21.64 -6.56 27.15
N GLY A 13 -22.49 -5.69 27.72
CA GLY A 13 -22.71 -5.57 29.16
C GLY A 13 -23.46 -6.77 29.74
N ALA A 14 -23.41 -6.93 31.06
CA ALA A 14 -24.15 -8.00 31.75
C ALA A 14 -25.69 -7.84 31.62
N ASP A 15 -26.16 -6.64 31.29
CA ASP A 15 -27.53 -6.26 30.96
C ASP A 15 -27.90 -6.47 29.48
N GLY A 16 -26.94 -6.85 28.63
CA GLY A 16 -27.12 -7.07 27.19
C GLY A 16 -26.90 -5.83 26.33
N GLU A 17 -26.58 -4.66 26.92
CA GLU A 17 -26.31 -3.44 26.17
C GLU A 17 -24.96 -3.49 25.45
N VAL A 18 -24.83 -2.76 24.34
CA VAL A 18 -23.65 -2.84 23.46
C VAL A 18 -22.85 -1.54 23.48
N MET A 19 -21.55 -1.66 23.69
CA MET A 19 -20.58 -0.58 23.51
C MET A 19 -19.71 -0.85 22.28
N HIS A 20 -19.58 0.14 21.40
CA HIS A 20 -18.70 0.12 20.22
C HIS A 20 -17.49 1.04 20.41
N SER A 21 -16.31 0.56 20.04
CA SER A 21 -15.08 1.35 19.97
C SER A 21 -14.52 1.32 18.55
N LEU A 22 -14.48 2.48 17.89
CA LEU A 22 -13.98 2.64 16.52
C LEU A 22 -12.45 2.72 16.51
N HIS A 23 -11.82 1.86 15.71
CA HIS A 23 -10.40 1.96 15.39
C HIS A 23 -10.20 2.77 14.11
N ALA A 24 -9.59 3.96 14.23
CA ALA A 24 -9.37 4.87 13.09
C ALA A 24 -8.25 4.41 12.13
N ASP A 25 -7.62 3.26 12.38
CA ASP A 25 -6.49 2.74 11.60
C ASP A 25 -6.83 2.54 10.12
N LYS A 26 -6.02 3.11 9.24
CA LYS A 26 -6.12 2.96 7.78
C LYS A 26 -4.77 2.56 7.18
N SER A 27 -3.84 2.12 8.02
CA SER A 27 -2.53 1.67 7.58
C SER A 27 -2.63 0.29 6.91
N GLY A 28 -1.61 -0.03 6.12
CA GLY A 28 -1.53 -1.31 5.44
C GLY A 28 -0.36 -1.36 4.48
N THR A 29 -0.29 -2.47 3.74
CA THR A 29 0.78 -2.71 2.77
C THR A 29 0.25 -2.77 1.35
N VAL A 30 1.02 -2.17 0.44
CA VAL A 30 0.80 -2.25 -1.01
C VAL A 30 2.00 -2.94 -1.64
N THR A 31 1.75 -3.97 -2.45
CA THR A 31 2.80 -4.68 -3.20
C THR A 31 2.54 -4.51 -4.69
N ILE A 32 3.55 -4.04 -5.43
CA ILE A 32 3.50 -3.88 -6.89
C ILE A 32 4.52 -4.83 -7.51
N ASN A 33 4.05 -5.80 -8.28
CA ASN A 33 4.89 -6.75 -9.00
C ASN A 33 5.13 -6.25 -10.43
N LEU A 34 6.38 -5.98 -10.79
CA LEU A 34 6.75 -5.48 -12.12
C LEU A 34 7.76 -6.40 -12.78
N LEU A 35 7.69 -6.55 -14.10
CA LEU A 35 8.78 -7.19 -14.85
C LEU A 35 10.09 -6.42 -14.65
N LYS A 36 11.21 -7.14 -14.55
CA LYS A 36 12.54 -6.54 -14.37
C LYS A 36 12.86 -5.42 -15.35
N THR A 37 12.52 -5.61 -16.62
CA THR A 37 12.78 -4.68 -17.72
C THR A 37 11.74 -3.56 -17.84
N SER A 38 10.71 -3.54 -16.98
CA SER A 38 9.65 -2.54 -17.05
C SER A 38 10.20 -1.12 -16.86
N PRO A 39 9.81 -0.15 -17.70
CA PRO A 39 10.14 1.26 -17.48
C PRO A 39 9.64 1.78 -16.12
N THR A 40 8.51 1.26 -15.63
CA THR A 40 7.98 1.61 -14.30
C THR A 40 8.90 1.10 -13.18
N ASN A 41 9.49 -0.08 -13.36
CA ASN A 41 10.45 -0.63 -12.41
C ASN A 41 11.70 0.26 -12.32
N LYS A 42 12.20 0.75 -13.47
CA LYS A 42 13.30 1.73 -13.52
C LYS A 42 12.94 3.01 -12.75
N LYS A 43 11.73 3.55 -12.94
CA LYS A 43 11.26 4.74 -12.23
C LYS A 43 11.22 4.55 -10.71
N LEU A 44 10.68 3.42 -10.24
CA LEU A 44 10.64 3.10 -8.80
C LEU A 44 12.04 2.95 -8.21
N SER A 45 12.98 2.34 -8.94
CA SER A 45 14.38 2.25 -8.51
C SER A 45 15.04 3.62 -8.36
N LEU A 46 14.82 4.54 -9.32
CA LEU A 46 15.32 5.91 -9.22
C LEU A 46 14.67 6.69 -8.07
N ALA A 47 13.36 6.53 -7.86
CA ALA A 47 12.64 7.17 -6.76
C ALA A 47 13.14 6.68 -5.39
N TYR A 48 13.37 5.37 -5.23
CA TYR A 48 13.96 4.78 -4.03
C TYR A 48 15.34 5.40 -3.75
N ASN A 49 16.22 5.46 -4.75
CA ASN A 49 17.57 6.02 -4.60
C ASN A 49 17.54 7.53 -4.29
N ALA A 50 16.60 8.28 -4.84
CA ALA A 50 16.46 9.70 -4.54
C ALA A 50 15.99 9.91 -3.08
N GLN A 51 15.02 9.11 -2.63
CA GLN A 51 14.42 9.28 -1.30
C GLN A 51 15.30 8.72 -0.17
N SER A 52 16.10 7.69 -0.43
CA SER A 52 17.02 7.14 0.56
C SER A 52 18.14 8.12 0.97
N GLN A 53 18.35 9.18 0.18
CA GLN A 53 19.31 10.24 0.49
C GLN A 53 18.81 11.26 1.52
N SER A 54 17.49 11.31 1.79
CA SER A 54 16.91 12.28 2.71
C SER A 54 15.70 11.73 3.45
N SER A 55 15.82 11.63 4.77
CA SER A 55 14.72 11.24 5.66
C SER A 55 13.50 12.15 5.55
N GLY A 56 13.69 13.43 5.20
CA GLY A 56 12.59 14.37 4.99
C GLY A 56 11.72 14.08 3.75
N THR A 57 12.25 13.32 2.79
CA THR A 57 11.51 12.90 1.59
C THR A 57 10.96 11.47 1.69
N TRP A 58 11.46 10.69 2.64
CA TRP A 58 11.05 9.31 2.85
C TRP A 58 9.62 9.23 3.41
N GLY A 59 8.83 8.28 2.93
CA GLY A 59 7.48 8.06 3.46
C GLY A 59 6.42 9.07 3.02
N ASN A 60 6.74 10.00 2.12
CA ASN A 60 5.83 11.04 1.67
C ASN A 60 5.20 10.75 0.30
N ASN A 61 5.27 9.50 -0.19
CA ASN A 61 4.69 9.14 -1.47
C ASN A 61 3.16 9.04 -1.40
N VAL A 62 2.53 9.19 -2.56
CA VAL A 62 1.11 8.92 -2.79
C VAL A 62 1.01 7.93 -3.94
N ILE A 63 0.27 6.84 -3.73
CA ILE A 63 -0.03 5.83 -4.76
C ILE A 63 -1.53 5.85 -5.02
N VAL A 64 -1.91 6.03 -6.29
CA VAL A 64 -3.30 5.96 -6.75
C VAL A 64 -3.43 4.76 -7.68
N ILE A 65 -4.30 3.83 -7.32
CA ILE A 65 -4.65 2.65 -8.12
C ILE A 65 -6.07 2.87 -8.64
N ARG A 66 -6.26 2.74 -9.95
CA ARG A 66 -7.57 2.87 -10.61
C ARG A 66 -7.87 1.62 -11.41
N ASN A 67 -9.01 0.99 -11.13
CA ASN A 67 -9.61 0.03 -12.03
C ASN A 67 -10.48 0.78 -13.03
N LYS A 68 -10.12 0.76 -14.31
CA LYS A 68 -10.88 1.50 -15.34
C LYS A 68 -12.22 0.84 -15.68
N VAL A 69 -12.39 -0.45 -15.41
CA VAL A 69 -13.60 -1.19 -15.78
C VAL A 69 -14.69 -0.98 -14.73
N SER A 70 -14.38 -1.23 -13.45
CA SER A 70 -15.33 -1.03 -12.35
C SER A 70 -15.39 0.41 -11.85
N GLY A 71 -14.41 1.26 -12.18
CA GLY A 71 -14.31 2.61 -11.63
C GLY A 71 -13.69 2.69 -10.22
N ASP A 72 -13.23 1.57 -9.65
CA ASP A 72 -12.63 1.57 -8.31
C ASP A 72 -11.39 2.47 -8.25
N ILE A 73 -11.31 3.27 -7.18
CA ILE A 73 -10.15 4.12 -6.89
C ILE A 73 -9.65 3.82 -5.48
N ILE A 74 -8.38 3.44 -5.39
CA ILE A 74 -7.67 3.26 -4.12
C ILE A 74 -6.57 4.31 -4.06
N THR A 75 -6.53 5.08 -2.97
CA THR A 75 -5.51 6.11 -2.73
C THR A 75 -4.78 5.81 -1.43
N ALA A 76 -3.49 5.48 -1.54
CA ALA A 76 -2.58 5.32 -0.41
C ALA A 76 -1.73 6.59 -0.24
N ARG A 77 -1.59 7.06 1.00
CA ARG A 77 -0.84 8.26 1.41
C ARG A 77 0.11 7.92 2.55
N SER A 78 1.10 8.80 2.74
CA SER A 78 2.22 8.58 3.66
C SER A 78 2.89 7.23 3.36
N VAL A 79 3.28 7.07 2.10
CA VAL A 79 3.76 5.80 1.58
C VAL A 79 5.30 5.77 1.57
N ALA A 80 5.87 4.77 2.22
CA ALA A 80 7.31 4.49 2.27
C ALA A 80 7.65 3.21 1.51
N PHE A 81 8.83 3.16 0.91
CA PHE A 81 9.40 1.89 0.46
C PHE A 81 9.82 1.07 1.69
N GLN A 82 9.66 -0.26 1.65
CA GLN A 82 10.26 -1.12 2.68
C GLN A 82 11.74 -1.39 2.38
N LYS A 83 12.04 -1.85 1.16
CA LYS A 83 13.39 -2.12 0.68
C LYS A 83 13.45 -2.05 -0.84
N GLN A 84 14.67 -2.01 -1.37
CA GLN A 84 14.88 -2.31 -2.79
C GLN A 84 14.61 -3.82 -3.03
N PRO A 85 13.93 -4.19 -4.13
CA PRO A 85 13.68 -5.60 -4.46
C PRO A 85 14.99 -6.35 -4.72
N ASP A 86 15.00 -7.63 -4.36
CA ASP A 86 16.17 -8.48 -4.59
C ASP A 86 16.36 -8.71 -6.10
N ASN A 87 17.55 -8.39 -6.61
CA ASN A 87 17.83 -8.45 -8.04
C ASN A 87 18.29 -9.85 -8.46
N ALA A 88 17.36 -10.69 -8.91
CA ALA A 88 17.69 -11.96 -9.54
C ALA A 88 17.97 -11.80 -11.05
N ASN A 89 19.10 -12.34 -11.52
CA ASN A 89 19.45 -12.46 -12.94
C ASN A 89 19.07 -13.86 -13.45
N ALA A 90 17.77 -14.16 -13.52
CA ALA A 90 17.28 -15.43 -14.00
C ALA A 90 17.35 -15.55 -15.54
N LYS A 91 17.44 -16.78 -16.05
CA LYS A 91 17.41 -17.09 -17.50
C LYS A 91 16.08 -16.68 -18.16
N ALA A 92 14.98 -16.73 -17.41
CA ALA A 92 13.66 -16.28 -17.84
C ALA A 92 13.30 -14.94 -17.18
N GLY A 93 12.40 -14.18 -17.80
CA GLY A 93 11.90 -12.93 -17.23
C GLY A 93 11.25 -13.16 -15.87
N ASN A 94 11.73 -12.45 -14.84
CA ASN A 94 11.18 -12.51 -13.49
C ASN A 94 10.51 -11.17 -13.09
N THR A 95 9.61 -11.26 -12.12
CA THR A 95 9.00 -10.08 -11.49
C THR A 95 9.82 -9.61 -10.30
N MET A 96 9.82 -8.30 -10.06
CA MET A 96 10.38 -7.65 -8.89
C MET A 96 9.24 -7.10 -8.03
N PRO A 97 9.04 -7.62 -6.80
CA PRO A 97 8.04 -7.11 -5.88
C PRO A 97 8.55 -5.85 -5.18
N TRP A 98 7.89 -4.71 -5.41
CA TRP A 98 8.05 -3.51 -4.59
C TRP A 98 7.00 -3.51 -3.48
N VAL A 99 7.45 -3.55 -2.23
CA VAL A 99 6.57 -3.50 -1.05
C VAL A 99 6.64 -2.11 -0.43
N PHE A 100 5.46 -1.58 -0.11
CA PHE A 100 5.29 -0.26 0.44
C PHE A 100 4.48 -0.30 1.74
N ASP A 101 4.95 0.41 2.75
CA ASP A 101 4.19 0.70 3.96
C ASP A 101 3.39 1.98 3.76
N CYS A 102 2.09 1.91 4.02
CA CYS A 102 1.16 3.01 3.82
C CYS A 102 0.57 3.44 5.15
N GLY A 103 0.69 4.72 5.50
CA GLY A 103 0.07 5.26 6.72
C GLY A 103 -1.45 5.40 6.61
N LYS A 104 -1.97 5.67 5.41
CA LYS A 104 -3.42 5.80 5.19
C LYS A 104 -3.82 5.33 3.80
N ILE A 105 -4.77 4.41 3.75
CA ILE A 105 -5.37 3.95 2.51
C ILE A 105 -6.87 4.20 2.55
N ASP A 106 -7.39 4.83 1.50
CA ASP A 106 -8.81 5.04 1.26
C ASP A 106 -9.20 4.34 -0.05
N GLN A 107 -10.35 3.69 -0.06
CA GLN A 107 -10.91 3.02 -1.23
C GLN A 107 -12.33 3.54 -1.48
N VAL A 108 -12.60 3.84 -2.74
CA VAL A 108 -13.94 4.13 -3.27
C VAL A 108 -14.22 3.08 -4.32
N LEU A 109 -15.28 2.32 -4.12
CA LEU A 109 -15.76 1.36 -5.11
C LEU A 109 -16.55 2.09 -6.18
N GLY A 110 -16.40 1.66 -7.42
CA GLY A 110 -17.29 2.08 -8.50
C GLY A 110 -18.39 1.05 -8.74
N GLU A 111 -19.17 1.30 -9.80
CA GLU A 111 -20.31 0.48 -10.23
C GLU A 111 -20.14 0.11 -11.71
N PHE A 112 -20.79 -0.98 -12.13
CA PHE A 112 -20.76 -1.50 -13.50
C PHE A 112 -21.97 -1.01 -14.31
#